data_AF-A0A093YGC8-F1
#
_entry.id   AF-A0A093YGC8-F1
#
_cell.length_a   1.000
_cell.length_b   1.000
_cell.length_c   1.000
_cell.angle_alpha   90.00
_cell.angle_beta   90.00
_cell.angle_gamma   90.00
#
_symmetry.space_group_name_H-M   'P 1'
#
loop_
_entity.id
_entity.type
_entity.pdbx_description
1 polymer ?
#
loop_
_entity_poly.entity_id
_entity_poly.type
_entity_poly.pdbx_seq_one_letter_code
_entity_poly.pdbx_strand_id
1 'polypeptide(L)'
;MFAMHYAFESEHKARVMLKNVAGALKKGGRFIGTIPDSDVLSARALEFNERQAAKKAAAPAPADGAAEGKPAEAAADGAAVADLDEGEIAETAEWGNDIYRVRFAGQTPADGVFRPPFGWKYNFFLHEAVEEVPEYVVPWEAFRAIAEDYNLEMQYHKSFGEIWRAEKDDPVLGPLSERMGVRGRGGGGLLVSDEEMEAAEFYVGFCFYKV
;
A
#
# COMPACT_ATOMS: atom_id res chain seq x y z
N MET A 1 -4.09 -14.61 3.42
CA MET A 1 -2.91 -13.77 3.71
C MET A 1 -2.57 -13.06 2.40
N PHE A 2 -2.16 -11.78 2.39
CA PHE A 2 -2.09 -10.94 1.17
C PHE A 2 -3.43 -10.72 0.44
N ALA A 3 -4.47 -10.28 1.15
CA ALA A 3 -5.77 -10.03 0.50
C ALA A 3 -6.59 -8.88 1.12
N MET A 4 -6.17 -8.34 2.26
CA MET A 4 -7.02 -7.40 3.00
C MET A 4 -7.09 -6.03 2.34
N HIS A 5 -6.04 -5.63 1.62
CA HIS A 5 -6.02 -4.42 0.82
C HIS A 5 -7.14 -4.40 -0.24
N TYR A 6 -7.62 -5.55 -0.73
CA TYR A 6 -8.76 -5.57 -1.65
C TYR A 6 -10.07 -5.05 -1.01
N ALA A 7 -10.22 -5.19 0.31
CA ALA A 7 -11.39 -4.67 1.01
C ALA A 7 -11.37 -3.14 1.18
N PHE A 8 -10.21 -2.49 1.01
CA PHE A 8 -10.05 -1.04 1.16
C PHE A 8 -10.52 -0.24 -0.07
N GLU A 9 -11.13 -0.91 -1.05
CA GLU A 9 -11.89 -0.26 -2.12
C GLU A 9 -12.95 0.70 -1.58
N SER A 10 -13.63 0.34 -0.50
CA SER A 10 -14.59 1.20 0.17
C SER A 10 -14.66 0.94 1.68
N GLU A 11 -15.07 1.94 2.44
CA GLU A 11 -15.27 1.81 3.89
C GLU A 11 -16.22 0.66 4.23
N HIS A 12 -17.30 0.52 3.47
CA HIS A 12 -18.27 -0.55 3.66
C HIS A 12 -17.62 -1.93 3.56
N LYS A 13 -16.81 -2.17 2.52
CA LYS A 13 -16.11 -3.45 2.31
C LYS A 13 -15.10 -3.72 3.42
N ALA A 14 -14.31 -2.72 3.81
CA ALA A 14 -13.33 -2.83 4.91
C ALA A 14 -14.02 -3.17 6.25
N ARG A 15 -15.14 -2.50 6.56
CA ARG A 15 -15.93 -2.76 7.77
C ARG A 15 -16.57 -4.14 7.76
N VAL A 16 -17.11 -4.60 6.62
CA VAL A 16 -17.66 -5.96 6.50
C VAL A 16 -16.56 -7.01 6.71
N MET A 17 -15.38 -6.81 6.14
CA MET A 17 -14.22 -7.69 6.37
C MET A 17 -13.88 -7.79 7.86
N LEU A 18 -13.72 -6.65 8.56
CA LEU A 18 -13.42 -6.62 9.99
C LEU A 18 -14.51 -7.26 10.84
N LYS A 19 -15.79 -7.00 10.52
CA LYS A 19 -16.94 -7.63 11.17
C LYS A 19 -16.88 -9.16 11.06
N ASN A 20 -16.58 -9.68 9.87
CA ASN A 20 -16.49 -11.12 9.63
C ASN A 20 -15.33 -11.75 10.40
N VAL A 21 -14.15 -11.11 10.38
CA VAL A 21 -12.97 -11.56 11.13
C VAL A 21 -13.27 -11.57 12.63
N ALA A 22 -13.74 -10.45 13.18
CA ALA A 22 -14.00 -10.31 14.60
C ALA A 22 -15.14 -11.22 15.08
N GLY A 23 -16.16 -11.45 14.25
CA GLY A 23 -17.27 -12.35 14.56
C GLY A 23 -16.89 -13.84 14.57
N ALA A 24 -15.84 -14.21 13.82
CA ALA A 24 -15.32 -15.58 13.81
C ALA A 24 -14.32 -15.85 14.96
N LEU A 25 -13.74 -14.80 15.55
CA LEU A 25 -12.75 -14.93 16.62
C LEU A 25 -13.42 -15.07 18.00
N LYS A 26 -12.96 -16.05 18.77
CA LYS A 26 -13.24 -16.10 20.22
C LYS A 26 -12.47 -14.97 20.93
N LYS A 27 -12.93 -14.58 22.12
CA LYS A 27 -12.14 -13.74 23.02
C LYS A 27 -10.76 -14.38 23.25
N GLY A 28 -9.72 -13.58 23.09
CA GLY A 28 -8.33 -14.01 23.10
C GLY A 28 -7.79 -14.57 21.78
N GLY A 29 -8.62 -14.61 20.74
CA GLY A 29 -8.22 -14.96 19.38
C GLY A 29 -7.28 -13.91 18.78
N ARG A 30 -6.49 -14.34 17.79
CA ARG A 30 -5.54 -13.48 17.07
C ARG A 30 -5.94 -13.35 15.62
N PHE A 31 -5.93 -12.12 15.13
CA PHE A 31 -6.04 -11.79 13.72
C PHE A 31 -4.66 -11.42 13.19
N ILE A 32 -4.07 -12.31 12.40
CA ILE A 32 -2.74 -12.15 11.84
C ILE A 32 -2.87 -11.92 10.34
N GLY A 33 -2.15 -10.94 9.82
CA GLY A 33 -2.20 -10.60 8.41
C GLY A 33 -0.92 -9.95 7.91
N THR A 34 -0.85 -9.84 6.60
CA THR A 34 0.18 -9.13 5.86
C THR A 34 -0.50 -8.23 4.85
N ILE A 35 -0.01 -7.00 4.72
CA ILE A 35 -0.50 -5.99 3.77
C ILE A 35 0.68 -5.16 3.26
N PRO A 36 0.54 -4.54 2.08
CA PRO A 36 1.39 -3.45 1.62
C PRO A 36 1.50 -2.34 2.67
N ASP A 37 2.69 -1.79 2.82
CA ASP A 37 2.98 -0.71 3.76
C ASP A 37 2.51 0.64 3.20
N SER A 38 1.56 1.28 3.88
CA SER A 38 1.08 2.60 3.49
C SER A 38 2.14 3.68 3.59
N ASP A 39 3.12 3.55 4.48
CA ASP A 39 4.14 4.57 4.67
C ASP A 39 5.10 4.59 3.47
N VAL A 40 5.41 3.41 2.91
CA VAL A 40 6.17 3.29 1.65
C VAL A 40 5.38 3.90 0.49
N LEU A 41 4.09 3.58 0.37
CA LEU A 41 3.19 4.15 -0.64
C LEU A 41 3.13 5.69 -0.54
N SER A 42 3.00 6.21 0.68
CA SER A 42 2.96 7.65 0.98
C SER A 42 4.26 8.35 0.60
N ALA A 43 5.41 7.79 0.99
CA ALA A 43 6.72 8.35 0.68
C ALA A 43 6.96 8.44 -0.83
N ARG A 44 6.69 7.35 -1.57
CA ARG A 44 6.86 7.29 -3.03
C ARG A 44 5.90 8.25 -3.76
N ALA A 45 4.66 8.36 -3.29
CA ALA A 45 3.69 9.30 -3.83
C ALA A 45 4.14 10.76 -3.62
N LEU A 46 4.69 11.09 -2.45
CA LEU A 46 5.22 12.41 -2.14
C LEU A 46 6.41 12.76 -3.04
N GLU A 47 7.41 11.88 -3.13
CA GLU A 47 8.58 12.05 -4.01
C GLU A 47 8.17 12.30 -5.46
N PHE A 48 7.19 11.53 -5.95
CA PHE A 48 6.64 11.72 -7.29
C PHE A 48 6.03 13.12 -7.47
N ASN A 49 5.18 13.53 -6.53
CA ASN A 49 4.48 14.81 -6.59
C ASN A 49 5.43 16.01 -6.50
N GLU A 50 6.45 15.94 -5.65
CA GLU A 50 7.51 16.95 -5.56
C GLU A 50 8.27 17.08 -6.89
N ARG A 51 8.61 15.96 -7.52
CA ARG A 51 9.26 15.93 -8.84
C ARG A 51 8.38 16.56 -9.92
N GLN A 52 7.07 16.26 -9.94
CA GLN A 52 6.14 16.87 -10.89
C GLN A 52 5.98 18.37 -10.65
N ALA A 53 5.91 18.81 -9.39
CA ALA A 53 5.84 20.22 -9.04
C ALA A 53 7.10 20.98 -9.50
N ALA A 54 8.30 20.41 -9.28
CA ALA A 54 9.56 20.98 -9.74
C ALA A 54 9.63 21.06 -11.28
N LYS A 55 9.21 20.00 -11.98
CA LYS A 55 9.14 19.95 -13.45
C LYS A 55 8.19 21.03 -14.00
N LYS A 56 7.02 21.21 -13.36
CA LYS A 56 6.07 22.26 -13.73
C LYS A 56 6.60 23.67 -13.46
N ALA A 57 7.30 23.88 -12.34
CA ALA A 57 7.93 25.16 -12.01
C ALA A 57 9.08 25.54 -12.96
N ALA A 58 9.77 24.54 -13.53
CA ALA A 58 10.85 24.74 -14.50
C ALA A 58 10.36 24.90 -15.95
N ALA A 59 9.08 24.67 -16.23
CA ALA A 59 8.52 24.81 -17.57
C ALA A 59 8.42 26.30 -17.98
N PRO A 60 8.79 26.66 -19.22
CA PRO A 60 8.64 28.04 -19.70
C PRO A 60 7.16 28.45 -19.68
N ALA A 61 6.89 29.70 -19.28
CA ALA A 61 5.53 30.22 -19.22
C ALA A 61 4.82 30.03 -20.58
N PRO A 62 3.55 29.58 -20.60
CA PRO A 62 2.80 29.51 -21.84
C PRO A 62 2.74 30.91 -22.46
N ALA A 63 3.06 31.00 -23.75
CA ALA A 63 3.01 32.26 -24.48
C ALA A 63 1.57 32.81 -24.43
N ASP A 64 1.44 34.08 -24.00
CA ASP A 64 0.16 34.77 -23.83
C ASP A 64 -0.71 34.68 -25.11
N GLY A 65 -1.73 33.84 -25.04
CA GLY A 65 -2.81 33.75 -26.01
C GLY A 65 -4.13 33.96 -25.30
N ALA A 66 -4.62 35.20 -25.32
CA ALA A 66 -5.88 35.60 -24.71
C ALA A 66 -7.07 34.78 -25.24
N ALA A 67 -7.87 34.23 -24.32
CA ALA A 67 -9.28 33.95 -24.55
C ALA A 67 -10.04 34.06 -23.21
N GLU A 68 -10.77 35.17 -23.06
CA GLU A 68 -11.75 35.41 -22.00
C GLU A 68 -12.95 34.46 -22.17
N GLY A 69 -13.52 33.95 -21.06
CA GLY A 69 -14.73 33.10 -21.19
C GLY A 69 -15.35 32.45 -19.95
N LYS A 70 -15.66 33.24 -18.91
CA LYS A 70 -16.69 33.06 -17.85
C LYS A 70 -16.64 31.88 -16.83
N PRO A 71 -17.17 32.11 -15.60
CA PRO A 71 -16.96 31.25 -14.43
C PRO A 71 -18.06 30.18 -14.28
N ALA A 72 -17.70 29.00 -13.75
CA ALA A 72 -18.63 27.97 -13.33
C ALA A 72 -18.33 27.51 -11.89
N GLU A 73 -19.40 27.21 -11.18
CA GLU A 73 -19.56 27.16 -9.73
C GLU A 73 -18.81 26.03 -9.02
N ALA A 74 -18.56 26.28 -7.73
CA ALA A 74 -18.17 25.27 -6.76
C ALA A 74 -19.30 24.24 -6.56
N ALA A 75 -18.98 22.96 -6.68
CA ALA A 75 -19.78 21.88 -6.11
C ALA A 75 -18.85 20.83 -5.50
N ALA A 76 -19.11 20.54 -4.24
CA ALA A 76 -18.50 19.46 -3.48
C ALA A 76 -19.16 18.11 -3.80
N ASP A 77 -18.42 17.06 -3.43
CA ASP A 77 -18.88 15.73 -3.04
C ASP A 77 -19.30 14.71 -4.12
N GLY A 78 -18.87 13.46 -3.87
CA GLY A 78 -19.61 12.27 -4.28
C GLY A 78 -19.09 11.50 -5.49
N ALA A 79 -18.52 10.32 -5.20
CA ALA A 79 -18.10 9.29 -6.13
C ALA A 79 -19.11 8.94 -7.24
N ALA A 80 -18.60 8.80 -8.47
CA ALA A 80 -19.08 7.83 -9.45
C ALA A 80 -17.91 7.45 -10.37
N VAL A 81 -17.63 6.14 -10.41
CA VAL A 81 -16.77 5.48 -11.39
C VAL A 81 -17.36 5.69 -12.78
N ALA A 82 -16.60 6.34 -13.65
CA ALA A 82 -16.78 6.29 -15.09
C ALA A 82 -15.49 5.70 -15.67
N ASP A 83 -15.62 4.68 -16.51
CA ASP A 83 -14.57 4.26 -17.43
C ASP A 83 -14.10 5.49 -18.20
N LEU A 84 -12.89 5.97 -17.92
CA LEU A 84 -12.31 7.13 -18.57
C LEU A 84 -11.58 6.67 -19.84
N ASP A 85 -12.28 6.90 -20.94
CA ASP A 85 -11.79 7.39 -22.23
C ASP A 85 -10.26 7.67 -22.28
N GLU A 86 -9.57 7.05 -23.24
CA GLU A 86 -8.14 7.17 -23.54
C GLU A 86 -7.77 8.57 -24.09
N GLY A 87 -8.03 9.61 -23.31
CA GLY A 87 -7.61 10.99 -23.56
C GLY A 87 -6.60 11.44 -22.52
N GLU A 88 -5.32 11.52 -22.90
CA GLU A 88 -4.19 12.01 -22.09
C GLU A 88 -4.17 11.52 -20.64
N ILE A 89 -3.67 10.30 -20.42
CA ILE A 89 -3.36 9.82 -19.06
C ILE A 89 -2.29 10.77 -18.49
N ALA A 90 -2.70 11.65 -17.59
CA ALA A 90 -1.77 12.46 -16.79
C ALA A 90 -0.77 11.51 -16.13
N GLU A 91 0.53 11.83 -16.18
CA GLU A 91 1.60 11.03 -15.57
C GLU A 91 1.20 10.69 -14.12
N THR A 92 1.05 9.40 -13.80
CA THR A 92 0.69 8.94 -12.45
C THR A 92 1.92 8.45 -11.70
N ALA A 93 1.80 8.35 -10.36
CA ALA A 93 2.88 7.84 -9.53
C ALA A 93 3.12 6.35 -9.85
N GLU A 94 4.34 6.05 -10.28
CA GLU A 94 4.80 4.71 -10.67
C GLU A 94 6.24 4.50 -10.22
N TRP A 95 6.53 3.33 -9.65
CA TRP A 95 7.87 2.91 -9.28
C TRP A 95 7.97 1.39 -9.22
N GLY A 96 9.19 0.88 -9.11
CA GLY A 96 9.48 -0.54 -9.04
C GLY A 96 10.90 -0.82 -9.50
N ASN A 97 11.17 -2.10 -9.72
CA ASN A 97 12.40 -2.63 -10.31
C ASN A 97 12.03 -3.73 -11.33
N ASP A 98 12.98 -4.56 -11.72
CA ASP A 98 12.75 -5.59 -12.75
C ASP A 98 11.78 -6.70 -12.30
N ILE A 99 11.54 -6.84 -10.99
CA ILE A 99 10.69 -7.90 -10.44
C ILE A 99 9.31 -7.42 -9.96
N TYR A 100 9.17 -6.16 -9.54
CA TYR A 100 7.90 -5.62 -9.04
C TYR A 100 7.64 -4.22 -9.56
N ARG A 101 6.37 -3.87 -9.70
CA ARG A 101 5.94 -2.51 -10.07
C ARG A 101 4.66 -2.14 -9.35
N VAL A 102 4.61 -0.89 -8.88
CA VAL A 102 3.42 -0.24 -8.36
C VAL A 102 3.09 0.92 -9.28
N ARG A 103 1.82 1.01 -9.72
CA ARG A 103 1.32 2.12 -10.53
C ARG A 103 -0.03 2.60 -10.01
N PHE A 104 -0.13 3.86 -9.62
CA PHE A 104 -1.42 4.45 -9.24
C PHE A 104 -2.33 4.66 -10.45
N ALA A 105 -3.62 4.40 -10.27
CA ALA A 105 -4.64 4.58 -11.31
C ALA A 105 -5.00 6.06 -11.57
N GLY A 106 -4.61 6.96 -10.66
CA GLY A 106 -4.92 8.39 -10.75
C GLY A 106 -3.94 9.25 -9.95
N GLN A 107 -4.30 10.51 -9.75
CA GLN A 107 -3.51 11.45 -8.96
C GLN A 107 -3.39 10.98 -7.51
N THR A 108 -2.19 11.09 -6.94
CA THR A 108 -1.93 10.82 -5.53
C THR A 108 -1.98 12.11 -4.70
N PRO A 109 -2.21 12.04 -3.38
CA PRO A 109 -2.23 13.21 -2.51
C PRO A 109 -0.89 13.96 -2.54
N ALA A 110 -0.94 15.29 -2.71
CA ALA A 110 0.26 16.13 -2.75
C ALA A 110 1.05 16.13 -1.43
N ASP A 111 0.38 15.92 -0.30
CA ASP A 111 1.00 15.81 1.03
C ASP A 111 1.36 14.36 1.42
N GLY A 112 1.15 13.40 0.51
CA GLY A 112 1.34 11.97 0.78
C GLY A 112 0.31 11.35 1.71
N VAL A 113 -0.72 12.10 2.15
CA VAL A 113 -1.73 11.59 3.09
C VAL A 113 -3.01 11.20 2.37
N PHE A 114 -3.27 9.89 2.32
CA PHE A 114 -4.43 9.30 1.66
C PHE A 114 -5.75 9.59 2.40
N ARG A 115 -6.43 10.69 2.01
CA ARG A 115 -7.73 11.12 2.56
C ARG A 115 -8.78 11.27 1.44
N PRO A 116 -9.96 10.63 1.54
CA PRO A 116 -10.40 9.69 2.59
C PRO A 116 -9.57 8.40 2.61
N PRO A 117 -9.55 7.59 3.69
CA PRO A 117 -8.63 6.47 3.82
C PRO A 117 -9.03 5.20 3.02
N PHE A 118 -9.87 5.34 2.00
CA PHE A 118 -10.40 4.24 1.19
C PHE A 118 -10.42 4.62 -0.29
N GLY A 119 -10.38 3.63 -1.17
CA GLY A 119 -10.57 3.80 -2.62
C GLY A 119 -9.33 4.22 -3.42
N TRP A 120 -8.18 4.38 -2.77
CA TRP A 120 -6.91 4.71 -3.44
C TRP A 120 -6.36 3.50 -4.19
N LYS A 121 -6.73 3.39 -5.46
CA LYS A 121 -6.41 2.26 -6.32
C LYS A 121 -5.01 2.37 -6.93
N TYR A 122 -4.25 1.29 -6.84
CA TYR A 122 -3.01 1.10 -7.60
C TYR A 122 -2.99 -0.31 -8.18
N ASN A 123 -2.26 -0.50 -9.28
CA ASN A 123 -2.00 -1.81 -9.84
C ASN A 123 -0.65 -2.30 -9.32
N PHE A 124 -0.63 -3.54 -8.84
CA PHE A 124 0.57 -4.22 -8.38
C PHE A 124 0.96 -5.30 -9.39
N PHE A 125 2.22 -5.31 -9.78
CA PHE A 125 2.83 -6.36 -10.60
C PHE A 125 3.97 -6.97 -9.80
N LEU A 126 4.07 -8.30 -9.82
CA LEU A 126 5.17 -9.05 -9.27
C LEU A 126 5.45 -10.24 -10.19
N HIS A 127 6.67 -10.32 -10.70
CA HIS A 127 7.11 -11.36 -11.64
C HIS A 127 6.75 -12.75 -11.10
N GLU A 128 6.17 -13.59 -11.97
CA GLU A 128 5.68 -14.96 -11.68
C GLU A 128 4.54 -15.11 -10.66
N ALA A 129 4.17 -14.05 -9.92
CA ALA A 129 3.20 -14.15 -8.82
C ALA A 129 1.90 -13.36 -9.06
N VAL A 130 1.99 -12.14 -9.64
CA VAL A 130 0.86 -11.21 -9.77
C VAL A 130 0.94 -10.47 -11.11
N GLU A 131 -0.06 -10.68 -11.96
CA GLU A 131 -0.20 -10.00 -13.27
C GLU A 131 -1.09 -8.75 -13.15
N GLU A 132 -0.49 -7.60 -12.83
CA GLU A 132 -1.15 -6.28 -12.78
C GLU A 132 -2.52 -6.25 -12.07
N VAL A 133 -2.57 -6.75 -10.85
CA VAL A 133 -3.82 -6.83 -10.09
C VAL A 133 -4.12 -5.50 -9.39
N PRO A 134 -5.37 -5.01 -9.44
CA PRO A 134 -5.76 -3.82 -8.71
C PRO A 134 -5.82 -4.07 -7.20
N GLU A 135 -5.09 -3.26 -6.45
CA GLU A 135 -5.06 -3.21 -4.99
C GLU A 135 -5.45 -1.81 -4.50
N TYR A 136 -5.63 -1.67 -3.18
CA TYR A 136 -5.99 -0.39 -2.56
C TYR A 136 -5.09 -0.08 -1.39
N VAL A 137 -4.68 1.19 -1.27
CA VAL A 137 -3.88 1.66 -0.13
C VAL A 137 -4.64 1.40 1.17
N VAL A 138 -3.92 0.92 2.18
CA VAL A 138 -4.43 0.68 3.53
C VAL A 138 -3.74 1.62 4.50
N PRO A 139 -4.20 2.88 4.70
CA PRO A 139 -3.58 3.80 5.64
C PRO A 139 -3.58 3.18 7.05
N TRP A 140 -2.40 2.89 7.59
CA TRP A 140 -2.25 2.04 8.77
C TRP A 140 -3.08 2.53 9.98
N GLU A 141 -2.97 3.82 10.30
CA GLU A 141 -3.69 4.39 11.45
C GLU A 141 -5.21 4.39 11.25
N ALA A 142 -5.69 4.53 10.02
CA ALA A 142 -7.11 4.41 9.73
C ALA A 142 -7.58 2.97 9.89
N PHE A 143 -6.80 1.99 9.40
CA PHE A 143 -7.08 0.57 9.57
C PHE A 143 -7.10 0.16 11.05
N ARG A 144 -6.11 0.59 11.83
CA ARG A 144 -6.05 0.37 13.28
C ARG A 144 -7.29 0.94 13.97
N ALA A 145 -7.65 2.19 13.67
CA ALA A 145 -8.79 2.86 14.27
C ALA A 145 -10.12 2.11 13.99
N ILE A 146 -10.39 1.72 12.74
CA ILE A 146 -11.62 0.98 12.42
C ILE A 146 -11.63 -0.45 12.96
N ALA A 147 -10.46 -1.04 13.26
CA ALA A 147 -10.38 -2.36 13.88
C ALA A 147 -10.81 -2.32 15.36
N GLU A 148 -10.54 -1.21 16.06
CA GLU A 148 -10.93 -1.02 17.47
C GLU A 148 -12.45 -1.05 17.66
N ASP A 149 -13.23 -0.56 16.68
CA ASP A 149 -14.69 -0.66 16.64
C ASP A 149 -15.20 -2.11 16.76
N TYR A 150 -14.35 -3.09 16.42
CA TYR A 150 -14.65 -4.52 16.46
C TYR A 150 -13.89 -5.26 17.58
N ASN A 151 -13.46 -4.55 18.63
CA ASN A 151 -12.68 -5.10 19.77
C ASN A 151 -11.38 -5.80 19.32
N LEU A 152 -10.77 -5.35 18.24
CA LEU A 152 -9.48 -5.84 17.79
C LEU A 152 -8.43 -4.80 18.21
N GLU A 153 -7.59 -5.16 19.17
CA GLU A 153 -6.50 -4.31 19.64
C GLU A 153 -5.18 -4.74 19.00
N MET A 154 -4.46 -3.78 18.43
CA MET A 154 -3.16 -4.04 17.80
C MET A 154 -2.13 -4.51 18.84
N GLN A 155 -1.45 -5.61 18.57
CA GLN A 155 -0.37 -6.15 19.40
C GLN A 155 0.98 -6.17 18.67
N TYR A 156 0.95 -6.20 17.34
CA TYR A 156 2.16 -6.29 16.53
C TYR A 156 1.95 -5.57 15.19
N HIS A 157 2.96 -4.81 14.76
CA HIS A 157 3.06 -4.18 13.45
C HIS A 157 4.54 -3.94 13.17
N LYS A 158 5.08 -4.56 12.12
CA LYS A 158 6.48 -4.41 11.68
C LYS A 158 6.62 -4.67 10.19
N SER A 159 7.58 -4.03 9.55
CA SER A 159 7.93 -4.37 8.17
C SER A 159 8.53 -5.77 8.06
N PHE A 160 8.50 -6.36 6.87
CA PHE A 160 9.14 -7.67 6.63
C PHE A 160 10.65 -7.62 6.90
N GLY A 161 11.33 -6.52 6.57
CA GLY A 161 12.74 -6.33 6.90
C GLY A 161 12.99 -6.29 8.42
N GLU A 162 12.11 -5.65 9.19
CA GLU A 162 12.18 -5.66 10.65
C GLU A 162 11.93 -7.04 11.25
N ILE A 163 10.93 -7.77 10.74
CA ILE A 163 10.64 -9.15 11.12
C ILE A 163 11.87 -10.02 10.87
N TRP A 164 12.46 -9.95 9.67
CA TRP A 164 13.65 -10.72 9.32
C TRP A 164 14.80 -10.42 10.28
N ARG A 165 15.13 -9.14 10.49
CA ARG A 165 16.22 -8.73 11.38
C ARG A 165 16.03 -9.22 12.82
N ALA A 166 14.79 -9.24 13.31
CA ALA A 166 14.47 -9.70 14.66
C ALA A 166 14.56 -11.23 14.80
N GLU A 167 14.09 -11.97 13.80
CA GLU A 167 13.81 -13.41 13.93
C GLU A 167 14.86 -14.32 13.27
N LYS A 168 15.73 -13.79 12.40
CA LYS A 168 16.69 -14.61 11.62
C LYS A 168 17.60 -15.49 12.47
N ASP A 169 17.92 -15.10 13.71
CA ASP A 169 18.83 -15.84 14.59
C ASP A 169 18.10 -16.63 15.68
N ASP A 170 16.77 -16.71 15.61
CA ASP A 170 15.98 -17.55 16.52
C ASP A 170 16.35 -19.04 16.37
N PRO A 171 16.46 -19.81 17.47
CA PRO A 171 16.86 -21.22 17.42
C PRO A 171 15.96 -22.13 16.59
N VAL A 172 14.71 -21.72 16.33
CA VAL A 172 13.73 -22.46 15.52
C VAL A 172 13.63 -21.85 14.12
N LEU A 173 13.46 -20.52 14.02
CA LEU A 173 13.21 -19.83 12.75
C LEU A 173 14.48 -19.69 11.91
N GLY A 174 15.65 -19.52 12.54
CA GLY A 174 16.94 -19.46 11.85
C GLY A 174 17.21 -20.71 11.01
N PRO A 175 17.24 -21.92 11.61
CA PRO A 175 17.39 -23.16 10.85
C PRO A 175 16.28 -23.42 9.84
N LEU A 176 15.06 -22.93 10.09
CA LEU A 176 13.96 -23.03 9.13
C LEU A 176 14.24 -22.16 7.89
N SER A 177 14.68 -20.92 8.06
CA SER A 177 15.02 -20.01 6.96
C SER A 177 16.12 -20.58 6.04
N GLU A 178 17.08 -21.32 6.60
CA GLU A 178 18.11 -22.04 5.84
C GLU A 178 17.54 -23.19 5.03
N ARG A 179 16.61 -23.97 5.60
CA ARG A 179 15.95 -25.07 4.89
C ARG A 179 15.02 -24.58 3.78
N MET A 180 14.44 -23.39 3.97
CA MET A 180 13.59 -22.73 2.98
C MET A 180 14.39 -21.99 1.90
N GLY A 181 15.71 -21.92 2.03
CA GLY A 181 16.57 -21.24 1.04
C GLY A 181 16.52 -19.72 1.10
N VAL A 182 16.03 -19.13 2.20
CA VAL A 182 16.02 -17.66 2.38
C VAL A 182 17.43 -17.14 2.68
N ARG A 183 18.22 -17.92 3.43
CA ARG A 183 19.63 -17.61 3.72
C ARG A 183 20.52 -18.83 3.59
N GLY A 184 21.82 -18.59 3.44
CA GLY A 184 22.85 -19.63 3.42
C GLY A 184 22.92 -20.42 4.73
N ARG A 185 23.31 -21.70 4.63
CA ARG A 185 23.42 -22.59 5.80
C ARG A 185 24.42 -22.06 6.83
N GLY A 186 24.18 -22.37 8.11
CA GLY A 186 25.08 -22.03 9.21
C GLY A 186 25.11 -20.53 9.52
N GLY A 187 23.98 -19.83 9.37
CA GLY A 187 23.91 -18.38 9.54
C GLY A 187 24.55 -17.60 8.39
N GLY A 188 24.56 -18.15 7.17
CA GLY A 188 25.03 -17.46 5.98
C GLY A 188 24.16 -16.25 5.60
N GLY A 189 24.65 -15.45 4.64
CA GLY A 189 23.92 -14.29 4.12
C GLY A 189 22.60 -14.64 3.44
N LEU A 190 21.78 -13.61 3.17
CA LEU A 190 20.56 -13.75 2.38
C LEU A 190 20.90 -14.34 1.00
N LEU A 191 20.04 -15.24 0.53
CA LEU A 191 20.07 -15.77 -0.84
C LEU A 191 19.05 -15.06 -1.74
N VAL A 192 18.30 -14.13 -1.16
CA VAL A 192 17.38 -13.23 -1.82
C VAL A 192 18.19 -12.06 -2.37
N SER A 193 17.98 -11.72 -3.64
CA SER A 193 18.63 -10.57 -4.29
C SER A 193 18.15 -9.25 -3.68
N ASP A 194 18.89 -8.16 -3.93
CA ASP A 194 18.52 -6.83 -3.44
C ASP A 194 17.16 -6.38 -4.00
N GLU A 195 16.86 -6.72 -5.26
CA GLU A 195 15.58 -6.40 -5.91
C GLU A 195 14.41 -7.19 -5.30
N GLU A 196 14.60 -8.48 -5.05
CA GLU A 196 13.65 -9.35 -4.33
C GLU A 196 13.43 -8.91 -2.90
N MET A 197 14.48 -8.45 -2.22
CA MET A 197 14.35 -7.86 -0.89
C MET A 197 13.58 -6.55 -0.94
N GLU A 198 13.82 -5.67 -1.91
CA GLU A 198 13.04 -4.43 -2.07
C GLU A 198 11.54 -4.72 -2.24
N ALA A 199 11.19 -5.71 -3.08
CA ALA A 199 9.79 -6.11 -3.26
C ALA A 199 9.18 -6.71 -1.98
N ALA A 200 9.94 -7.49 -1.22
CA ALA A 200 9.49 -8.05 0.05
C ALA A 200 9.32 -6.98 1.15
N GLU A 201 10.20 -5.99 1.18
CA GLU A 201 10.16 -4.87 2.13
C GLU A 201 8.97 -3.93 1.93
N PHE A 202 8.29 -4.02 0.79
CA PHE A 202 7.01 -3.33 0.55
C PHE A 202 5.89 -3.77 1.51
N TYR A 203 6.05 -4.90 2.23
CA TYR A 203 5.02 -5.47 3.08
C TYR A 203 5.31 -5.32 4.57
N VAL A 204 4.23 -5.18 5.34
CA VAL A 204 4.22 -5.29 6.80
C VAL A 204 3.48 -6.54 7.24
N GLY A 205 3.91 -7.09 8.37
CA GLY A 205 3.17 -8.10 9.12
C GLY A 205 2.55 -7.49 10.38
N PHE A 206 1.32 -7.89 10.70
CA PHE A 206 0.63 -7.40 11.88
C PHE A 206 -0.14 -8.50 12.62
N CYS A 207 -0.47 -8.20 13.88
CA CYS A 207 -1.35 -9.02 14.71
C CYS A 207 -2.26 -8.14 15.55
N PHE A 208 -3.58 -8.40 15.48
CA PHE A 208 -4.56 -7.88 16.44
C PHE A 208 -5.03 -8.99 17.37
N TYR A 209 -5.38 -8.62 18.59
CA TYR A 209 -5.93 -9.47 19.62
C TYR A 209 -7.41 -9.13 19.86
N LYS A 210 -8.28 -10.13 19.89
CA LYS A 210 -9.71 -9.96 20.16
C LYS A 210 -9.95 -9.86 21.67
N VAL A 211 -10.32 -8.67 22.15
CA VAL A 211 -10.64 -8.43 23.56
C VAL A 211 -12.08 -8.79 23.94
#